data_AF-A0A0W0VS93-F1
#
_entry.id   AF-A0A0W0VS93-F1
#
_cell.length_a   1.000
_cell.length_b   1.000
_cell.length_c   1.000
_cell.angle_alpha   90.00
_cell.angle_beta   90.00
_cell.angle_gamma   90.00
#
_symmetry.space_group_name_H-M   'P 1'
#
loop_
_entity.id
_entity.type
_entity.pdbx_description
1 polymer ?
#
loop_
_entity_poly.entity_id
_entity_poly.type
_entity_poly.pdbx_seq_one_letter_code
_entity_poly.pdbx_strand_id
1 'polypeptide(L)' 'MQIWIDGDACPKVIKDLLFRAAIRTQTYLIAVSNHNISVPPSPFIKKYQVGFGFDVADKYILNNMNWR' A
#
# COMPACT_ATOMS: atom_id res chain seq x y z
N MET A 1 -8.20 2.69 11.90
CA MET A 1 -7.15 3.40 11.14
C MET A 1 -6.65 2.48 10.05
N GLN A 2 -6.54 2.96 8.81
CA GLN A 2 -6.01 2.20 7.68
C GLN A 2 -5.03 3.06 6.90
N ILE A 3 -3.86 2.50 6.60
CA ILE A 3 -2.79 3.17 5.85
C ILE A 3 -2.88 2.75 4.39
N TRP A 4 -2.80 3.72 3.50
CA TRP A 4 -2.69 3.52 2.07
C TRP A 4 -1.35 4.06 1.60
N ILE A 5 -0.66 3.34 0.73
CA ILE A 5 0.57 3.82 0.10
C ILE A 5 0.54 3.58 -1.41
N ASP A 6 1.02 4.56 -2.16
CA ASP A 6 1.55 4.32 -3.51
C ASP A 6 2.89 3.59 -3.36
N GLY A 7 2.92 2.35 -3.82
CA GLY A 7 4.08 1.50 -3.71
C GLY A 7 5.16 1.73 -4.79
N ASP A 8 4.85 2.43 -5.88
CA ASP A 8 5.81 2.84 -6.90
C ASP A 8 6.54 4.12 -6.48
N ALA A 9 5.81 5.05 -5.88
CA ALA A 9 6.38 6.27 -5.33
C ALA A 9 7.14 6.04 -4.02
N CYS A 10 6.80 4.99 -3.26
CA CYS A 10 7.40 4.72 -1.95
C CYS A 10 8.74 3.95 -2.06
N PRO A 11 9.86 4.52 -1.56
CA PRO A 11 11.15 3.85 -1.56
C PRO A 11 11.12 2.52 -0.80
N LYS A 12 11.92 1.55 -1.25
CA LYS A 12 11.95 0.19 -0.66
C LYS A 12 12.12 0.19 0.86
N VAL A 13 13.08 0.95 1.38
CA VAL A 13 13.38 1.02 2.82
C VAL A 13 12.19 1.53 3.62
N ILE A 14 11.42 2.46 3.06
CA ILE A 14 10.23 3.01 3.71
C ILE A 14 9.09 1.98 3.67
N LYS A 15 8.90 1.26 2.57
CA LYS A 15 7.93 0.14 2.51
C LYS A 15 8.22 -0.91 3.57
N ASP A 16 9.48 -1.32 3.71
CA ASP A 16 9.89 -2.32 4.69
C ASP A 16 9.68 -1.83 6.14
N LEU A 17 9.92 -0.54 6.40
CA LEU A 17 9.62 0.08 7.70
C LEU A 17 8.11 0.09 7.97
N LEU A 18 7.30 0.51 6.99
CA LEU A 18 5.85 0.59 7.11
C LEU A 18 5.22 -0.79 7.30
N PHE A 19 5.67 -1.82 6.58
CA PHE A 19 5.17 -3.18 6.77
C PHE A 19 5.46 -3.70 8.17
N ARG A 20 6.70 -3.53 8.67
CA ARG A 20 7.05 -3.93 10.05
C ARG A 20 6.24 -3.17 11.09
N ALA A 21 6.06 -1.86 10.89
CA ALA A 21 5.26 -1.02 11.79
C ALA A 21 3.79 -1.48 11.81
N ALA A 22 3.18 -1.62 10.64
CA ALA A 22 1.79 -2.06 10.47
C ALA A 22 1.53 -3.44 11.09
N ILE A 23 2.45 -4.40 10.91
CA ILE A 23 2.36 -5.72 11.55
C ILE A 23 2.42 -5.60 13.08
N ARG A 24 3.41 -4.85 13.61
CA ARG A 24 3.60 -4.67 15.06
C ARG A 24 2.40 -3.99 15.73
N THR A 25 1.79 -3.02 15.05
CA THR A 25 0.67 -2.25 15.56
C THR A 25 -0.68 -2.78 15.13
N GLN A 26 -0.72 -3.93 14.44
CA GLN A 26 -1.94 -4.54 13.90
C GLN A 26 -2.79 -3.55 13.07
N THR A 27 -2.12 -2.64 12.36
CA THR A 27 -2.75 -1.61 11.54
C THR A 27 -2.84 -2.10 10.10
N TYR A 28 -4.03 -2.03 9.51
CA TYR A 28 -4.20 -2.40 8.11
C TYR A 28 -3.43 -1.45 7.20
N LEU A 29 -2.60 -2.02 6.33
CA LEU A 29 -1.87 -1.31 5.29
C LEU A 29 -2.19 -1.92 3.93
N ILE A 30 -2.58 -1.06 2.99
CA ILE A 30 -2.80 -1.43 1.59
C ILE A 30 -1.77 -0.71 0.72
N ALA A 31 -0.91 -1.49 0.07
CA ALA A 31 0.05 -1.00 -0.91
C ALA A 31 -0.52 -1.14 -2.31
N VAL A 32 -0.67 -0.02 -3.02
CA VAL A 32 -1.22 0.05 -4.38
C VAL A 32 -0.08 0.36 -5.33
N SER A 33 0.06 -0.39 -6.43
CA SER A 33 1.16 -0.16 -7.37
C SER A 33 0.86 -0.71 -8.76
N ASN A 34 1.42 -0.06 -9.77
CA ASN A 34 1.39 -0.47 -11.16
C ASN A 34 2.37 -1.63 -11.43
N HIS A 35 3.32 -1.86 -10.53
CA HIS A 35 4.28 -2.96 -10.59
C HIS A 35 3.98 -4.03 -9.54
N ASN A 36 4.57 -5.22 -9.71
CA ASN A 36 4.46 -6.26 -8.71
C ASN A 36 5.30 -5.90 -7.47
N ILE A 37 4.64 -5.76 -6.32
CA ILE A 37 5.29 -5.51 -5.03
C ILE A 37 5.40 -6.79 -4.22
N SER A 38 6.56 -7.05 -3.64
CA SER A 38 6.72 -8.07 -2.61
C SER A 38 6.25 -7.51 -1.26
N VAL A 39 5.38 -8.24 -0.57
CA VAL A 39 4.89 -7.89 0.77
C VAL A 39 5.07 -9.08 1.71
N PRO A 40 5.36 -8.86 3.00
CA PRO A 40 5.47 -9.96 3.95
C PRO A 40 4.11 -10.65 4.17
N PRO A 41 4.11 -11.95 4.49
CA PRO A 41 2.87 -12.66 4.84
C PRO A 41 2.31 -12.09 6.15
N SER A 42 1.14 -11.46 6.08
CA SER A 42 0.44 -10.93 7.24
C SER A 42 -1.03 -10.65 6.92
N PRO A 43 -1.97 -10.87 7.85
CA PRO A 43 -3.36 -10.44 7.67
C PRO A 43 -3.51 -8.90 7.63
N PHE A 44 -2.50 -8.16 8.11
CA PHE A 44 -2.52 -6.69 8.17
C PHE A 44 -1.95 -6.02 6.91
N ILE A 45 -1.29 -6.76 6.03
CA ILE A 45 -0.68 -6.21 4.81
C ILE A 45 -1.42 -6.77 3.59
N LYS A 46 -1.93 -5.86 2.76
CA LYS A 46 -2.48 -6.20 1.45
C LYS A 46 -1.73 -5.44 0.37
N LYS A 47 -1.60 -6.07 -0.81
CA LYS A 47 -1.15 -5.40 -2.02
C LYS A 47 -2.25 -5.43 -3.07
N TYR A 48 -2.35 -4.37 -3.86
CA TYR A 48 -3.23 -4.30 -5.00
C TYR A 48 -2.43 -3.80 -6.21
N GLN A 49 -2.40 -4.61 -7.27
CA GLN A 49 -1.74 -4.21 -8.50
C GLN A 49 -2.76 -3.54 -9.42
N VAL A 50 -2.47 -2.30 -9.83
CA VAL A 50 -3.27 -1.57 -10.81
C VAL A 50 -2.64 -1.66 -12.21
N GLY A 51 -3.37 -1.21 -13.24
CA GLY A 51 -2.83 -1.12 -14.59
C GLY A 51 -1.68 -0.11 -14.72
N PHE A 52 -0.90 -0.19 -15.80
CA PHE A 52 0.16 0.77 -16.10
C PHE A 52 -0.40 2.15 -16.42
N GLY A 53 0.28 3.20 -15.98
CA GLY A 53 -0.07 4.59 -16.31
C GLY A 53 0.25 5.57 -15.18
N PHE A 54 0.33 6.84 -15.53
CA PHE A 54 0.52 7.93 -14.57
C PHE A 54 -0.72 8.11 -13.69
N ASP A 55 -0.54 8.39 -12.40
CA ASP A 55 -1.58 8.60 -11.36
C ASP A 55 -2.58 7.46 -11.15
N VAL A 56 -2.34 6.26 -11.70
CA VAL A 56 -3.31 5.16 -11.60
C VAL A 56 -3.43 4.66 -10.16
N ALA A 57 -2.31 4.55 -9.45
CA ALA A 57 -2.29 4.16 -8.03
C ALA A 57 -3.03 5.20 -7.17
N ASP A 58 -2.77 6.50 -7.36
CA ASP A 58 -3.43 7.58 -6.63
C ASP A 58 -4.93 7.58 -6.84
N LYS A 59 -5.39 7.47 -8.09
CA LYS A 59 -6.83 7.39 -8.41
C LYS A 59 -7.48 6.20 -7.73
N TYR A 60 -6.80 5.05 -7.72
CA TYR A 60 -7.31 3.89 -7.02
C TYR A 60 -7.41 4.13 -5.51
N ILE A 61 -6.37 4.71 -4.88
CA ILE A 61 -6.41 5.05 -3.45
C ILE A 61 -7.57 6.00 -3.15
N LEU A 62 -7.70 7.10 -3.90
CA LEU A 62 -8.76 8.10 -3.71
C LEU A 62 -10.17 7.51 -3.84
N ASN A 63 -10.38 6.60 -4.80
CA ASN A 63 -11.68 5.98 -5.02
C ASN A 63 -12.07 4.94 -3.96
N ASN A 64 -11.09 4.35 -3.26
CA ASN A 64 -11.32 3.28 -2.29
C ASN A 64 -11.11 3.69 -0.83
N MET A 65 -10.43 4.81 -0.59
CA MET A 65 -10.28 5.34 0.75
C MET A 65 -11.61 5.95 1.22
N ASN A 66 -12.14 5.43 2.32
CA ASN A 66 -13.29 6.04 2.98
C ASN A 66 -12.77 7.09 3.97
N TRP A 67 -12.82 8.36 3.59
CA TRP A 67 -12.31 9.50 4.38
C TRP A 67 -13.42 10.29 5.10
N ARG A 68 -14.67 9.81 5.03
CA ARG A 68 -15.81 10.40 5.74
C ARG A 68 -15.76 10.14 7.23
#